data_AF-A0A957X8A7-F1
#
_entry.id   AF-A0A957X8A7-F1
#
_cell.length_a   1.000
_cell.length_b   1.000
_cell.length_c   1.000
_cell.angle_alpha   90.00
_cell.angle_beta   90.00
_cell.angle_gamma   90.00
#
_symmetry.space_group_name_H-M   'P 1'
#
loop_
_entity.id
_entity.type
_entity.pdbx_description
1 polymer ?
#
loop_
_entity_poly.entity_id
_entity_poly.type
_entity_poly.pdbx_seq_one_letter_code
_entity_poly.pdbx_strand_id
1 'polypeptide(L)'
;MGYDFVIFDAPPQGLFQECAIYSADLLVIPVPVDYAAMDGAAQILNMVSHMQRREQLTAVPVLIVPMFVDNRTNETRTNLELIQHRFVQQVVVQVPARTRMREAIAEGLTIFEFAPKEDISAIYQELIQQIVATLAPIESE
;
A
#
# COMPACT_ATOMS: atom_id res chain seq x y z
N MET A 1 -21.83 -2.60 16.18
CA MET A 1 -21.14 -1.93 15.05
C MET A 1 -21.17 -2.91 13.89
N GLY A 2 -21.59 -2.49 12.71
CA GLY A 2 -21.86 -3.39 11.56
C GLY A 2 -21.08 -2.97 10.32
N TYR A 3 -19.75 -2.94 10.44
CA TYR A 3 -18.83 -2.72 9.32
C TYR A 3 -17.85 -3.90 9.29
N ASP A 4 -17.58 -4.43 8.10
CA ASP A 4 -16.61 -5.51 7.90
C ASP A 4 -15.17 -4.99 7.86
N PHE A 5 -14.97 -3.74 7.41
CA PHE A 5 -13.66 -3.11 7.25
C PHE A 5 -13.67 -1.65 7.74
N VAL A 6 -12.55 -1.22 8.31
CA VAL A 6 -12.25 0.17 8.65
C VAL A 6 -10.93 0.56 7.99
N ILE A 7 -10.91 1.68 7.26
CA ILE A 7 -9.72 2.17 6.56
C ILE A 7 -9.23 3.43 7.27
N PHE A 8 -7.96 3.42 7.68
CA PHE A 8 -7.26 4.61 8.17
C PHE A 8 -6.39 5.19 7.05
N ASP A 9 -6.73 6.41 6.60
CA ASP A 9 -5.84 7.21 5.76
C ASP A 9 -5.01 8.12 6.65
N ALA A 10 -3.74 7.76 6.85
CA ALA A 10 -2.85 8.43 7.79
C ALA A 10 -1.85 9.34 7.06
N PRO A 11 -1.54 10.54 7.62
CA PRO A 11 -0.40 11.31 7.17
C PRO A 11 0.90 10.49 7.35
N PRO A 12 1.97 10.81 6.59
CA PRO A 12 3.19 10.01 6.58
C PRO A 12 4.03 10.07 7.87
N GLN A 13 3.60 10.83 8.88
CA GLN A 13 4.34 11.09 10.12
C GLN A 13 3.44 11.53 11.28
N GLY A 14 3.91 11.23 12.51
CA GLY A 14 3.35 11.75 13.76
C GLY A 14 2.40 10.80 14.48
N LEU A 15 1.83 11.27 15.60
CA LEU A 15 1.06 10.44 16.53
C LEU A 15 -0.13 9.71 15.89
N PHE A 16 -0.82 10.36 14.94
CA PHE A 16 -1.95 9.71 14.27
C PHE A 16 -1.51 8.48 13.48
N GLN A 17 -0.35 8.55 12.83
CA GLN A 17 0.21 7.42 12.09
C GLN A 17 0.55 6.27 13.05
N GLU A 18 1.17 6.57 14.18
CA GLU A 18 1.47 5.57 15.22
C GLU A 18 0.19 4.92 15.75
N CYS A 19 -0.83 5.71 16.09
CA CYS A 19 -2.12 5.19 16.55
C CYS A 19 -2.83 4.34 15.48
N ALA A 20 -2.78 4.75 14.22
CA ALA A 20 -3.35 3.99 13.11
C ALA A 20 -2.64 2.65 12.95
N ILE A 21 -1.30 2.62 12.98
CA ILE A 21 -0.50 1.39 12.89
C ILE A 21 -0.76 0.47 14.09
N TYR A 22 -0.84 1.03 15.30
CA TYR A 22 -1.14 0.25 16.50
C TYR A 22 -2.51 -0.43 16.44
N SER A 23 -3.47 0.17 15.75
CA SER A 23 -4.86 -0.31 15.68
C SER A 23 -5.17 -1.15 14.44
N ALA A 24 -4.22 -1.28 13.49
CA ALA A 24 -4.48 -1.88 12.20
C ALA A 24 -4.15 -3.38 12.18
N ASP A 25 -5.02 -4.17 11.55
CA ASP A 25 -4.78 -5.59 11.26
C ASP A 25 -3.91 -5.80 10.01
N LEU A 26 -3.75 -4.77 9.18
CA LEU A 26 -2.94 -4.77 7.96
C LEU A 26 -2.44 -3.35 7.68
N LEU A 27 -1.16 -3.23 7.33
CA LEU A 27 -0.57 -1.99 6.84
C LEU A 27 -0.33 -2.06 5.32
N VAL A 28 -0.88 -1.12 4.57
CA VAL A 28 -0.61 -0.95 3.14
C VAL A 28 0.19 0.32 2.93
N ILE A 29 1.37 0.22 2.32
CA ILE A 29 2.28 1.34 2.08
C ILE A 29 2.43 1.53 0.56
N PRO A 30 1.77 2.54 -0.03
CA PRO A 30 2.03 2.95 -1.40
C PRO A 30 3.40 3.62 -1.52
N VAL A 31 4.27 3.11 -2.39
CA VAL A 31 5.64 3.57 -2.56
C VAL A 31 5.88 3.96 -4.01
N PRO A 32 5.93 5.27 -4.34
CA PRO A 32 6.46 5.73 -5.61
C PRO A 32 7.84 5.14 -5.90
N VAL A 33 8.11 4.83 -7.18
CA VAL A 33 9.37 4.18 -7.59
C VAL A 33 10.54 5.17 -7.70
N ASP A 34 10.83 5.84 -6.59
CA ASP A 34 11.95 6.76 -6.43
C ASP A 34 12.65 6.54 -5.07
N TYR A 35 13.88 7.04 -4.97
CA TYR A 35 14.74 6.76 -3.81
C TYR A 35 14.22 7.33 -2.50
N ALA A 36 13.62 8.52 -2.52
CA ALA A 36 13.13 9.18 -1.31
C ALA A 36 11.92 8.44 -0.73
N ALA A 37 11.01 7.99 -1.59
CA ALA A 37 9.86 7.18 -1.19
C ALA A 37 10.29 5.84 -0.57
N MET A 38 11.31 5.18 -1.14
CA MET A 38 11.86 3.94 -0.60
C MET A 38 12.46 4.13 0.80
N ASP A 39 13.17 5.24 1.04
CA ASP A 39 13.71 5.54 2.36
C ASP A 39 12.60 5.80 3.39
N GLY A 40 11.57 6.57 3.00
CA GLY A 40 10.38 6.78 3.82
C GLY A 40 9.66 5.49 4.21
N ALA A 41 9.46 4.58 3.26
CA ALA A 41 8.89 3.26 3.53
C ALA A 41 9.73 2.45 4.54
N ALA A 42 11.06 2.50 4.42
CA ALA A 42 11.94 1.84 5.37
C ALA A 42 11.87 2.46 6.78
N GLN A 43 11.70 3.77 6.89
CA GLN A 43 11.49 4.44 8.18
C GLN A 43 10.19 3.97 8.85
N ILE A 44 9.10 3.83 8.07
CA ILE A 44 7.83 3.28 8.57
C ILE A 44 8.01 1.84 9.07
N LEU A 45 8.68 0.98 8.29
CA LEU A 45 8.96 -0.41 8.72
C LEU A 45 9.82 -0.49 9.99
N ASN A 46 10.79 0.42 10.13
CA ASN A 46 11.58 0.53 11.36
C ASN A 46 10.69 0.92 12.54
N MET A 47 9.76 1.86 12.36
CA MET A 47 8.79 2.26 13.37
C MET A 47 7.89 1.09 13.79
N VAL A 48 7.31 0.36 12.83
CA VAL A 48 6.54 -0.86 13.09
C VAL A 48 7.36 -1.86 13.90
N SER A 49 8.61 -2.12 13.49
CA SER A 49 9.52 -3.02 14.20
C SER A 49 9.84 -2.54 15.62
N HIS A 50 9.93 -1.22 15.84
CA HIS A 50 10.13 -0.63 17.16
C HIS A 50 8.91 -0.81 18.06
N MET A 51 7.70 -0.59 17.53
CA MET A 51 6.44 -0.77 18.26
C MET A 51 6.24 -2.25 18.64
N GLN A 52 6.50 -3.18 17.73
CA GLN A 52 6.46 -4.62 18.01
C GLN A 52 7.39 -5.02 19.15
N ARG A 53 8.61 -4.47 19.19
CA ARG A 53 9.58 -4.76 20.26
C ARG A 53 9.25 -4.10 21.59
N ARG A 54 8.78 -2.84 21.59
CA ARG A 54 8.64 -2.02 22.81
C ARG A 54 7.26 -2.11 23.42
N GLU A 55 6.22 -2.19 22.60
CA GLU A 55 4.81 -2.11 23.02
C GLU A 55 4.10 -3.47 22.92
N GLN A 56 4.85 -4.54 22.61
CA GLN A 56 4.33 -5.91 22.44
C GLN A 56 3.20 -5.98 21.40
N LEU A 57 3.24 -5.08 20.41
CA LEU A 57 2.31 -5.12 19.28
C LEU A 57 2.49 -6.45 18.55
N THR A 58 1.37 -7.12 18.27
CA THR A 58 1.37 -8.34 17.45
C THR A 58 1.92 -8.01 16.06
N ALA A 59 2.54 -9.00 15.42
CA ALA A 59 3.09 -8.79 14.09
C ALA A 59 1.98 -8.40 13.10
N VAL A 60 1.97 -7.14 12.67
CA VAL A 60 1.08 -6.64 11.62
C VAL A 60 1.67 -6.97 10.24
N PRO A 61 0.92 -7.65 9.35
CA PRO A 61 1.34 -7.82 7.97
C PRO A 61 1.50 -6.46 7.27
N VAL A 62 2.49 -6.36 6.38
CA VAL A 62 2.74 -5.14 5.61
C VAL A 62 2.76 -5.47 4.12
N LEU A 63 2.05 -4.68 3.32
CA LEU A 63 2.05 -4.73 1.86
C LEU A 63 2.67 -3.45 1.30
N ILE A 64 3.70 -3.59 0.48
CA ILE A 64 4.34 -2.51 -0.27
C ILE A 64 3.75 -2.48 -1.68
N VAL A 65 3.10 -1.39 -2.04
CA VAL A 65 2.49 -1.20 -3.37
C VAL A 65 3.36 -0.26 -4.19
N PRO A 66 4.11 -0.73 -5.21
CA PRO A 66 4.87 0.17 -6.07
C PRO A 66 3.93 1.06 -6.90
N MET A 67 4.02 2.37 -6.74
CA MET A 67 3.11 3.35 -7.36
C MET A 67 3.76 4.13 -8.51
N PHE A 68 2.92 4.59 -9.43
CA PHE A 68 3.30 5.44 -10.56
C PHE A 68 4.38 4.83 -11.46
N VAL A 69 4.36 3.52 -11.62
CA VAL A 69 5.38 2.79 -12.38
C VAL A 69 5.35 3.19 -13.86
N ASP A 70 6.50 3.66 -14.38
CA ASP A 70 6.77 3.84 -15.80
C ASP A 70 7.92 2.94 -16.28
N ASN A 71 7.57 1.77 -16.81
CA ASN A 71 8.53 0.76 -17.28
C ASN A 71 9.36 1.19 -18.50
N ARG A 72 9.17 2.39 -19.02
CA ARG A 72 9.92 2.91 -20.18
C ARG A 72 11.31 3.42 -19.82
N THR A 73 11.56 3.70 -18.54
CA THR A 73 12.85 4.27 -18.10
C THR A 73 13.72 3.19 -17.44
N ASN A 74 15.03 3.26 -17.69
CA ASN A 74 15.99 2.40 -17.00
C ASN A 74 16.01 2.68 -15.49
N GLU A 75 15.80 3.93 -15.08
CA GLU A 75 15.76 4.34 -13.68
C GLU A 75 14.62 3.65 -12.92
N THR A 76 13.40 3.66 -13.46
CA THR A 76 12.27 2.94 -12.86
C THR A 76 12.56 1.45 -12.73
N ARG A 77 13.16 0.82 -13.74
CA ARG A 77 13.52 -0.61 -13.66
C ARG A 77 14.52 -0.87 -12.54
N THR A 78 15.61 -0.10 -12.46
CA THR A 78 16.60 -0.23 -11.39
C THR A 78 15.99 -0.01 -10.00
N ASN A 79 15.12 0.99 -9.86
CA ASN A 79 14.45 1.28 -8.59
C ASN A 79 13.43 0.20 -8.22
N LEU A 80 12.71 -0.39 -9.18
CA LEU A 80 11.83 -1.54 -8.92
C LEU A 80 12.62 -2.75 -8.42
N GLU A 81 13.78 -3.05 -9.02
CA GLU A 81 14.66 -4.11 -8.55
C GLU A 81 15.10 -3.86 -7.10
N LEU A 82 15.42 -2.61 -6.75
CA LEU A 82 15.75 -2.22 -5.37
C LEU A 82 14.57 -2.40 -4.40
N ILE A 83 13.35 -1.99 -4.78
CA ILE A 83 12.14 -2.23 -3.98
C ILE A 83 11.95 -3.73 -3.74
N GLN A 84 12.04 -4.53 -4.80
CA GLN A 84 11.90 -5.98 -4.70
C GLN A 84 12.97 -6.58 -3.79
N HIS A 85 14.24 -6.18 -3.92
CA HIS A 85 15.31 -6.66 -3.04
C HIS A 85 15.15 -6.23 -1.57
N ARG A 86 14.63 -5.03 -1.32
CA ARG A 86 14.52 -4.45 0.02
C ARG A 86 13.29 -4.95 0.77
N PHE A 87 12.18 -5.21 0.07
CA PHE A 87 10.88 -5.52 0.66
C PHE A 87 10.30 -6.85 0.17
N VAL A 88 11.15 -7.79 -0.24
CA VAL A 88 10.84 -9.03 -0.99
C VAL A 88 9.50 -9.68 -0.64
N GLN A 89 9.22 -9.89 0.66
CA GLN A 89 8.03 -10.63 1.12
C GLN A 89 6.77 -9.76 1.23
N GLN A 90 6.89 -8.44 1.06
CA GLN A 90 5.82 -7.47 1.22
C GLN A 90 5.35 -6.86 -0.11
N VAL A 91 6.09 -7.01 -1.20
CA VAL A 91 5.76 -6.35 -2.48
C VAL A 91 4.56 -7.03 -3.16
N VAL A 92 3.55 -6.23 -3.49
CA VAL A 92 2.34 -6.65 -4.21
C VAL A 92 2.30 -6.14 -5.65
N VAL A 93 1.14 -6.24 -6.32
CA VAL A 93 0.96 -5.75 -7.70
C VAL A 93 1.42 -4.30 -7.87
N GLN A 94 2.08 -4.02 -9.00
CA GLN A 94 2.57 -2.69 -9.36
C GLN A 94 1.45 -1.84 -9.97
N VAL A 95 1.29 -0.61 -9.49
CA VAL A 95 0.31 0.34 -10.02
C VAL A 95 1.00 1.31 -10.98
N PRO A 96 0.73 1.23 -12.30
CA PRO A 96 1.42 2.05 -13.27
C PRO A 96 0.85 3.47 -13.33
N ALA A 97 1.66 4.42 -13.80
CA ALA A 97 1.16 5.76 -14.10
C ALA A 97 0.19 5.71 -15.28
N ARG A 98 -1.05 6.18 -15.06
CA ARG A 98 -2.12 6.23 -16.09
C ARG A 98 -2.81 7.59 -16.10
N THR A 99 -3.03 8.15 -17.28
CA THR A 99 -3.77 9.41 -17.43
C THR A 99 -5.20 9.30 -16.93
N ARG A 100 -5.86 8.15 -17.17
CA ARG A 100 -7.22 7.89 -16.71
C ARG A 100 -7.40 7.99 -15.19
N MET A 101 -6.39 7.67 -14.39
CA MET A 101 -6.46 7.91 -12.93
C MET A 101 -6.52 9.39 -12.59
N ARG A 102 -5.72 10.22 -13.28
CA ARG A 102 -5.70 11.67 -13.04
C ARG A 102 -7.02 12.31 -13.46
N GLU A 103 -7.62 11.84 -14.54
CA GLU A 103 -8.94 12.26 -15.00
C GLU A 103 -10.04 11.86 -14.00
N ALA A 104 -10.05 10.61 -13.53
CA ALA A 104 -11.00 10.14 -12.51
C ALA A 104 -10.94 10.99 -11.22
N ILE A 105 -9.74 11.27 -10.71
CA ILE A 105 -9.53 12.14 -9.54
C ILE A 105 -10.08 13.55 -9.79
N ALA A 106 -9.85 14.11 -10.98
CA ALA A 106 -10.34 15.45 -11.33
C ALA A 106 -11.88 15.53 -11.37
N GLU A 107 -12.55 14.43 -11.67
CA GLU A 107 -14.01 14.32 -11.64
C GLU A 107 -14.57 13.89 -10.28
N GLY A 108 -13.71 13.58 -9.31
CA GLY A 108 -14.12 13.07 -8.00
C GLY A 108 -14.72 11.67 -8.05
N LEU A 109 -14.38 10.89 -9.07
CA LEU A 109 -14.84 9.52 -9.28
C LEU A 109 -13.74 8.52 -8.96
N THR A 110 -14.13 7.34 -8.48
CA THR A 110 -13.21 6.21 -8.39
C THR A 110 -12.84 5.71 -9.79
N ILE A 111 -11.73 4.98 -9.90
CA ILE A 111 -11.33 4.40 -11.20
C ILE A 111 -12.35 3.38 -11.70
N PHE A 112 -13.08 2.72 -10.78
CA PHE A 112 -14.14 1.78 -11.09
C PHE A 112 -15.39 2.44 -11.68
N GLU A 113 -15.71 3.66 -11.26
CA GLU A 113 -16.83 4.44 -11.79
C GLU A 113 -16.45 5.09 -13.12
N PHE A 114 -15.27 5.73 -13.18
CA PHE A 114 -14.83 6.49 -14.34
C PHE A 114 -14.42 5.58 -15.52
N ALA A 115 -13.71 4.49 -15.23
CA ALA A 115 -13.10 3.67 -16.26
C ALA A 115 -13.10 2.15 -15.92
N PRO A 116 -14.28 1.53 -15.72
CA PRO A 116 -14.39 0.14 -15.26
C PRO A 116 -13.77 -0.92 -16.18
N LYS A 117 -13.54 -0.59 -17.46
CA LYS A 117 -13.01 -1.51 -18.48
C LYS A 117 -11.53 -1.28 -18.83
N GLU A 118 -10.89 -0.29 -18.20
CA GLU A 118 -9.47 -0.02 -18.42
C GLU A 118 -8.57 -0.98 -17.62
N ASP A 119 -7.33 -1.16 -18.09
CA ASP A 119 -6.32 -2.01 -17.47
C ASP A 119 -6.10 -1.69 -15.99
N ILE A 120 -6.09 -0.41 -15.65
CA ILE A 120 -5.87 0.09 -14.30
C ILE A 120 -6.94 -0.33 -13.31
N SER A 121 -8.20 -0.48 -13.75
CA SER A 121 -9.28 -0.97 -12.89
C SER A 121 -9.07 -2.44 -12.52
N ALA A 122 -8.58 -3.26 -13.46
CA ALA A 122 -8.24 -4.64 -13.18
C ALA A 122 -7.04 -4.76 -12.22
N ILE A 123 -6.03 -3.89 -12.35
CA ILE A 123 -4.88 -3.85 -11.43
C ILE A 123 -5.32 -3.52 -9.99
N TYR A 124 -6.22 -2.54 -9.82
CA TYR A 124 -6.76 -2.24 -8.49
C TYR A 124 -7.63 -3.38 -7.94
N GLN A 125 -8.36 -4.12 -8.78
CA GLN A 125 -9.08 -5.33 -8.34
C GLN A 125 -8.12 -6.42 -7.84
N GLU A 126 -7.00 -6.65 -8.54
CA GLU A 126 -5.97 -7.59 -8.09
C GLU A 126 -5.37 -7.15 -6.75
N LEU A 127 -5.07 -5.86 -6.58
CA LEU A 127 -4.58 -5.31 -5.32
C LEU A 127 -5.58 -5.54 -4.17
N ILE A 128 -6.87 -5.29 -4.41
CA ILE A 128 -7.93 -5.54 -3.42
C ILE A 128 -7.98 -7.02 -3.04
N GLN A 129 -7.87 -7.94 -4.00
CA GLN A 129 -7.84 -9.38 -3.71
C GLN A 129 -6.64 -9.76 -2.84
N GLN A 130 -5.46 -9.19 -3.10
CA GLN A 130 -4.26 -9.42 -2.27
C GLN A 130 -4.43 -8.85 -0.86
N ILE A 131 -5.04 -7.66 -0.71
CA ILE A 131 -5.36 -7.07 0.60
C ILE A 131 -6.30 -7.97 1.39
N VAL A 132 -7.43 -8.38 0.79
CA VAL A 132 -8.43 -9.22 1.44
C VAL A 132 -7.88 -10.61 1.76
N ALA A 133 -7.05 -11.19 0.90
CA ALA A 133 -6.40 -12.48 1.19
C ALA A 133 -5.39 -12.40 2.35
N THR A 134 -4.78 -11.22 2.56
CA THR A 134 -3.83 -11.00 3.66
C THR A 134 -4.55 -10.80 4.99
N LEU A 135 -5.71 -10.15 4.96
CA LEU A 135 -6.64 -10.10 6.09
C LEU A 135 -7.25 -11.49 6.28
N ALA A 136 -6.62 -12.35 7.08
CA ALA A 136 -7.13 -13.68 7.39
C ALA A 136 -8.61 -13.60 7.84
N PRO A 137 -9.43 -14.65 7.61
CA PRO A 137 -10.79 -14.67 8.12
C PRO A 137 -10.73 -14.53 9.64
N ILE A 138 -11.44 -13.55 10.18
CA ILE A 138 -11.71 -13.49 11.61
C ILE A 138 -12.44 -14.78 11.94
N GLU A 139 -11.75 -15.77 12.51
CA GLU A 139 -12.42 -16.95 13.04
C GLU A 139 -13.40 -16.45 14.09
N SER A 140 -14.68 -16.59 13.79
CA SER A 140 -15.77 -16.23 14.68
C SER A 140 -15.83 -17.31 15.76
N GLU A 141 -15.29 -17.03 16.95
CA GLU A 141 -15.67 -17.75 18.17
C GLU A 141 -17.13 -17.46 18.56
#